data_AF-A0AAD7Z271-F1
#
_entry.id   AF-A0AAD7Z271-F1
#
_cell.length_a   1.000
_cell.length_b   1.000
_cell.length_c   1.000
_cell.angle_alpha   90.00
_cell.angle_beta   90.00
_cell.angle_gamma   90.00
#
_symmetry.space_group_name_H-M   'P 1'
#
loop_
_entity.id
_entity.type
_entity.pdbx_description
1 polymer ?
#
loop_
_entity_poly.entity_id
_entity_poly.type
_entity_poly.pdbx_seq_one_letter_code
_entity_poly.pdbx_strand_id
1 'polypeptide(L)'
;MAWGLPKLPGLTFSDPTKTQYHIRSSLRYYQGHRFPDTVIRGPGGTATDVDSNAFALPEDSVNYDPSLTYGRVKQPALPAVVPHWVHYDKRCLNFTAFFKQPVFDNPDEKSRVRIVNIVYFLEDDSITVIEPRVRNSGLWQGRLVKRGKIPKNDIGECWHWKDLDIGKDICLYGKVFHTVSCDLFTKNDIGECWHWKDLDIGKDICLYGKVFHTVSCDLFTKEKHQTI
;
A
#
# COMPACT_ATOMS: atom_id res chain seq x y z
N MET A 1 -21.36 1.07 -37.56
CA MET A 1 -21.26 -0.39 -37.71
C MET A 1 -22.66 -0.93 -37.89
N ALA A 2 -22.88 -1.86 -38.81
CA ALA A 2 -24.18 -2.49 -38.98
C ALA A 2 -24.38 -3.51 -37.83
N TRP A 3 -25.38 -3.25 -36.99
CA TRP A 3 -25.63 -3.95 -35.74
C TRP A 3 -26.14 -5.37 -35.99
N GLY A 4 -25.56 -6.38 -35.35
CA GLY A 4 -26.06 -7.77 -35.37
C GLY A 4 -25.58 -8.67 -36.51
N LEU A 5 -24.67 -8.21 -37.38
CA LEU A 5 -24.08 -9.06 -38.42
C LEU A 5 -22.87 -9.87 -37.89
N PRO A 6 -22.71 -11.13 -38.34
CA PRO A 6 -21.54 -11.93 -37.96
C PRO A 6 -20.26 -11.31 -38.55
N LYS A 7 -19.17 -11.33 -37.78
CA LYS A 7 -17.85 -10.77 -38.17
C LYS A 7 -17.10 -11.68 -39.16
N LEU A 8 -17.76 -12.05 -40.26
CA LEU A 8 -17.15 -12.80 -41.36
C LEU A 8 -16.50 -11.83 -42.36
N PRO A 9 -15.40 -12.23 -43.02
CA PRO A 9 -14.81 -11.44 -44.09
C PRO A 9 -15.86 -11.21 -45.20
N GLY A 10 -16.10 -9.94 -45.54
CA GLY A 10 -17.12 -9.52 -46.52
C GLY A 10 -18.40 -8.93 -45.91
N LEU A 11 -18.64 -9.08 -44.60
CA LEU A 11 -19.78 -8.48 -43.89
C LEU A 11 -19.40 -7.23 -43.07
N THR A 12 -18.30 -6.57 -43.43
CA THR A 12 -17.83 -5.34 -42.79
C THR A 12 -18.10 -4.13 -43.68
N PHE A 13 -18.88 -3.17 -43.20
CA PHE A 13 -19.14 -1.92 -43.91
C PHE A 13 -18.30 -0.77 -43.33
N SER A 14 -17.52 -0.12 -44.18
CA SER A 14 -16.79 1.11 -43.85
C SER A 14 -17.66 2.31 -44.13
N ASP A 15 -17.81 3.19 -43.15
CA ASP A 15 -18.59 4.43 -43.29
C ASP A 15 -17.80 5.47 -44.11
N PRO A 16 -18.27 5.87 -45.31
CA PRO A 16 -17.58 6.85 -46.15
C PRO A 16 -17.71 8.29 -45.64
N THR A 17 -18.59 8.55 -44.68
CA THR A 17 -18.78 9.89 -44.10
C THR A 17 -17.79 10.19 -42.96
N LYS A 18 -17.04 9.17 -42.52
CA LYS A 18 -16.05 9.32 -41.44
C LYS A 18 -14.86 10.13 -41.93
N THR A 19 -14.67 11.33 -41.38
CA THR A 19 -13.55 12.22 -41.75
C THR A 19 -12.44 12.24 -40.70
N GLN A 20 -12.74 11.83 -39.46
CA GLN A 20 -11.79 11.87 -38.35
C GLN A 20 -11.27 10.47 -37.99
N TYR A 21 -9.95 10.30 -38.07
CA TYR A 21 -9.26 9.04 -37.77
C TYR A 21 -8.16 9.20 -36.72
N HIS A 22 -8.11 10.33 -36.02
CA HIS A 22 -7.09 10.59 -35.01
C HIS A 22 -7.19 9.55 -33.89
N ILE A 23 -6.04 9.00 -33.48
CA ILE A 23 -5.95 8.05 -32.38
C ILE A 23 -5.38 8.79 -31.18
N ARG A 24 -6.10 8.76 -30.06
CA ARG A 24 -5.58 9.26 -28.78
C ARG A 24 -4.46 8.33 -28.29
N SER A 25 -3.36 8.90 -27.80
CA SER A 25 -2.35 8.10 -27.12
C SER A 25 -2.96 7.48 -25.86
N SER A 26 -2.94 6.15 -25.79
CA SER A 26 -3.28 5.37 -24.59
C SER A 26 -2.12 5.31 -23.60
N LEU A 27 -0.90 5.63 -24.06
CA LEU A 27 0.30 5.68 -23.24
C LEU A 27 0.50 7.13 -22.77
N ARG A 28 0.13 7.40 -21.52
CA ARG A 28 0.34 8.70 -20.88
C ARG A 28 1.35 8.57 -19.76
N TYR A 29 2.28 9.52 -19.70
CA TYR A 29 3.19 9.69 -18.59
C TYR A 29 2.88 11.02 -17.91
N TYR A 30 2.70 10.98 -16.60
CA TYR A 30 2.56 12.16 -15.77
C TYR A 30 3.60 12.08 -14.65
N GLN A 31 4.44 13.11 -14.54
CA GLN A 31 5.53 13.17 -13.55
C GLN A 31 6.41 11.90 -13.52
N GLY A 32 6.74 11.33 -14.69
CA GLY A 32 7.60 10.16 -14.80
C GLY A 32 6.90 8.80 -14.60
N HIS A 33 5.62 8.78 -14.23
CA HIS A 33 4.85 7.55 -14.02
C HIS A 33 3.86 7.30 -15.16
N ARG A 34 3.71 6.03 -15.56
CA ARG A 34 2.71 5.61 -16.55
C ARG A 34 1.32 5.65 -15.90
N PHE A 35 0.43 6.43 -16.49
CA PHE A 35 -0.98 6.50 -16.08
C PHE A 35 -1.83 5.72 -17.08
N PRO A 36 -2.56 4.65 -16.65
CA PRO A 36 -3.46 3.94 -17.54
C PRO A 36 -4.69 4.81 -17.84
N ASP A 37 -4.99 4.97 -19.13
CA ASP A 37 -6.19 5.69 -19.55
C ASP A 37 -7.42 4.83 -19.26
N THR A 38 -8.32 5.30 -18.40
CA THR A 38 -9.51 4.55 -17.94
C THR A 38 -10.64 4.56 -18.95
N VAL A 39 -10.60 5.49 -19.92
CA VAL A 39 -11.66 5.65 -20.92
C VAL A 39 -11.15 5.12 -22.25
N ILE A 40 -11.67 4.01 -22.73
CA ILE A 40 -11.31 3.47 -24.05
C ILE A 40 -12.25 4.12 -25.08
N ARG A 41 -11.69 4.82 -26.08
CA ARG A 41 -12.46 5.31 -27.23
C ARG A 41 -11.85 4.80 -28.52
N GLY A 42 -12.70 4.57 -29.52
CA GLY A 42 -12.27 4.19 -30.86
C GLY A 42 -11.57 5.34 -31.62
N PRO A 43 -10.99 5.04 -32.79
CA PRO A 43 -10.36 6.03 -33.66
C PRO A 43 -11.34 7.14 -34.06
N GLY A 44 -10.89 8.40 -33.97
CA GLY A 44 -11.75 9.57 -34.20
C GLY A 44 -12.64 9.93 -33.01
N GLY A 45 -12.40 9.36 -31.83
CA GLY A 45 -13.18 9.63 -30.62
C GLY A 45 -14.54 8.95 -30.58
N THR A 46 -14.80 7.99 -31.48
CA THR A 46 -16.06 7.22 -31.53
C THR A 46 -16.23 6.40 -30.25
N ALA A 47 -17.48 6.25 -29.80
CA ALA A 47 -17.82 5.33 -28.72
C ALA A 47 -17.38 3.90 -29.08
N THR A 48 -17.00 3.12 -28.08
CA THR A 48 -16.62 1.72 -28.29
C THR A 48 -17.91 0.90 -28.45
N ASP A 49 -17.87 -0.24 -29.16
CA ASP A 49 -19.05 -1.11 -29.32
C ASP A 49 -19.66 -1.54 -27.97
N VAL A 50 -18.84 -1.59 -26.91
CA VAL A 50 -19.24 -1.87 -25.53
C VAL A 50 -20.16 -0.78 -24.94
N ASP A 51 -20.03 0.48 -25.39
CA ASP A 51 -20.82 1.63 -24.90
C ASP A 51 -22.18 1.75 -25.60
N SER A 52 -22.52 0.78 -26.46
CA SER A 52 -23.66 0.87 -27.34
C SER A 52 -24.87 0.10 -26.83
N ASN A 53 -26.07 0.67 -26.99
CA ASN A 53 -27.34 0.07 -26.53
C ASN A 53 -27.60 -1.36 -27.03
N ALA A 54 -26.93 -1.82 -28.10
CA ALA A 54 -27.07 -3.20 -28.59
C ALA A 54 -26.45 -4.27 -27.67
N PHE A 55 -25.57 -3.87 -26.75
CA PHE A 55 -25.01 -4.73 -25.70
C PHE A 55 -25.50 -4.35 -24.30
N ALA A 56 -26.37 -3.33 -24.20
CA ALA A 56 -27.07 -3.00 -22.97
C ALA A 56 -28.17 -4.05 -22.74
N LEU A 57 -28.29 -4.55 -21.50
CA LEU A 57 -29.38 -5.46 -21.16
C LEU A 57 -30.71 -4.69 -21.27
N PRO A 58 -31.86 -5.34 -21.55
CA PRO A 58 -33.13 -4.64 -21.77
C PRO A 58 -33.56 -3.67 -20.65
N GLU A 59 -33.09 -3.90 -19.42
CA GLU A 59 -33.31 -3.03 -18.25
C GLU A 59 -32.58 -1.68 -18.33
N ASP A 60 -31.56 -1.53 -19.18
CA ASP A 60 -30.73 -0.32 -19.29
C ASP A 60 -31.24 0.71 -20.32
N SER A 61 -32.31 0.40 -21.06
CA SER A 61 -32.75 1.17 -22.23
C SER A 61 -33.37 2.55 -21.91
N VAL A 62 -33.54 2.87 -20.63
CA VAL A 62 -33.99 4.20 -20.15
C VAL A 62 -33.33 4.53 -18.82
N ASN A 63 -32.00 4.46 -18.77
CA ASN A 63 -31.28 5.06 -17.65
C ASN A 63 -31.46 6.58 -17.71
N TYR A 64 -32.46 7.09 -16.96
CA TYR A 64 -32.61 8.51 -16.68
C TYR A 64 -31.28 9.01 -16.11
N ASP A 65 -30.52 9.79 -16.88
CA ASP A 65 -29.30 10.43 -16.41
C ASP A 65 -29.69 11.76 -15.73
N PRO A 66 -29.79 11.80 -14.39
CA PRO A 66 -30.20 13.00 -13.67
C PRO A 66 -29.24 14.18 -13.90
N SER A 67 -28.04 13.94 -14.44
CA SER A 67 -27.09 15.00 -14.78
C SER A 67 -27.49 15.85 -15.98
N LEU A 68 -28.44 15.39 -16.82
CA LEU A 68 -29.02 16.19 -17.91
C LEU A 68 -30.01 17.24 -17.40
N THR A 69 -30.80 16.90 -16.37
CA THR A 69 -31.82 17.78 -15.79
C THR A 69 -31.22 18.74 -14.75
N TYR A 70 -30.32 18.24 -13.90
CA TYR A 70 -29.78 19.00 -12.77
C TYR A 70 -28.32 19.45 -12.97
N GLY A 71 -27.72 19.13 -14.12
CA GLY A 71 -26.30 19.37 -14.39
C GLY A 71 -25.41 18.30 -13.76
N ARG A 72 -24.25 18.06 -14.37
CA ARG A 72 -23.25 17.15 -13.81
C ARG A 72 -22.59 17.79 -12.60
N VAL A 73 -22.79 17.19 -11.42
CA VAL A 73 -22.06 17.55 -10.20
C VAL A 73 -20.57 17.46 -10.51
N LYS A 74 -19.79 18.51 -10.17
CA LYS A 74 -18.33 18.43 -10.24
C LYS A 74 -17.90 17.26 -9.35
N GLN A 75 -17.38 16.19 -9.95
CA GLN A 75 -16.79 15.11 -9.18
C GLN A 75 -15.68 15.72 -8.30
N PRO A 76 -15.60 15.34 -7.03
CA PRO A 76 -14.47 15.75 -6.20
C PRO A 76 -13.20 15.37 -6.94
N ALA A 77 -12.21 16.27 -6.92
CA ALA A 77 -10.94 15.98 -7.56
C ALA A 77 -10.39 14.69 -6.97
N LEU A 78 -10.03 13.72 -7.82
CA LEU A 78 -9.40 12.49 -7.36
C LEU A 78 -8.18 12.87 -6.51
N PRO A 79 -7.98 12.25 -5.33
CA PRO A 79 -6.86 12.57 -4.49
C PRO A 79 -5.57 12.38 -5.27
N ALA A 80 -4.65 13.33 -5.11
CA ALA A 80 -3.33 13.20 -5.71
C ALA A 80 -2.69 11.91 -5.19
N VAL A 81 -2.35 10.99 -6.11
CA VAL A 81 -1.66 9.75 -5.76
C VAL A 81 -0.22 10.11 -5.38
N VAL A 82 0.04 10.19 -4.08
CA VAL A 82 1.40 10.35 -3.56
C VAL A 82 2.06 8.98 -3.58
N PRO A 83 3.21 8.82 -4.26
CA PRO A 83 3.89 7.53 -4.29
C PRO A 83 4.42 7.16 -2.89
N HIS A 84 4.54 5.86 -2.63
CA HIS A 84 4.90 5.30 -1.31
C HIS A 84 6.14 5.96 -0.69
N TRP A 85 7.22 6.06 -1.46
CA TRP A 85 8.49 6.62 -0.99
C TRP A 85 8.39 8.11 -0.62
N VAL A 86 7.48 8.88 -1.24
CA VAL A 86 7.20 10.27 -0.84
C VAL A 86 6.32 10.31 0.40
N HIS A 87 5.34 9.41 0.49
CA HIS A 87 4.43 9.35 1.63
C HIS A 87 5.16 9.04 2.95
N TYR A 88 6.14 8.14 2.88
CA TYR A 88 6.92 7.66 4.01
C TYR A 88 8.32 8.31 4.14
N ASP A 89 8.60 9.39 3.40
CA ASP A 89 9.88 10.10 3.49
C ASP A 89 10.18 10.47 4.96
N LYS A 90 11.40 10.13 5.41
CA LYS A 90 11.90 10.35 6.78
C LYS A 90 11.12 9.65 7.91
N ARG A 91 10.12 8.83 7.61
CA ARG A 91 9.43 8.03 8.62
C ARG A 91 10.20 6.74 8.89
N CYS A 92 10.61 6.55 10.14
CA CYS A 92 11.39 5.39 10.56
C CYS A 92 10.80 4.82 11.85
N LEU A 93 10.75 3.49 11.94
CA LEU A 93 10.42 2.80 13.19
C LEU A 93 11.71 2.47 13.93
N ASN A 94 11.71 2.68 15.24
CA ASN A 94 12.88 2.47 16.08
C ASN A 94 12.53 1.56 17.25
N PHE A 95 13.26 0.45 17.35
CA PHE A 95 13.11 -0.56 18.39
C PHE A 95 14.41 -0.68 19.18
N THR A 96 14.32 -0.61 20.50
CA THR A 96 15.43 -1.02 21.36
C THR A 96 15.39 -2.54 21.52
N ALA A 97 16.54 -3.17 21.34
CA ALA A 97 16.69 -4.61 21.42
C ALA A 97 18.00 -4.94 22.13
N PHE A 98 18.17 -6.19 22.55
CA PHE A 98 19.46 -6.70 22.96
C PHE A 98 19.77 -8.02 22.29
N PHE A 99 21.05 -8.35 22.19
CA PHE A 99 21.49 -9.69 21.81
C PHE A 99 22.54 -10.19 22.81
N LYS A 100 22.57 -11.51 23.00
CA LYS A 100 23.57 -12.19 23.83
C LYS A 100 24.76 -12.56 22.97
N GLN A 101 25.93 -12.04 23.32
CA GLN A 101 27.19 -12.39 22.68
C GLN A 101 27.93 -13.41 23.58
N PRO A 102 28.26 -14.61 23.07
CA PRO A 102 29.05 -15.58 23.83
C PRO A 102 30.46 -15.02 24.08
N VAL A 103 30.99 -15.30 25.28
CA VAL A 103 32.37 -14.99 25.66
C VAL A 103 33.05 -16.31 25.99
N PHE A 104 34.19 -16.53 25.35
CA PHE A 104 35.04 -17.69 25.59
C PHE A 104 36.19 -17.29 26.51
N ASP A 105 36.68 -18.23 27.31
CA ASP A 105 37.87 -18.10 28.16
C ASP A 105 37.78 -17.11 29.33
N ASN A 106 36.57 -16.75 29.77
CA ASN A 106 36.35 -16.03 31.02
C ASN A 106 35.57 -16.91 32.03
N PRO A 107 36.11 -17.22 33.22
CA PRO A 107 35.40 -18.04 34.21
C PRO A 107 34.16 -17.34 34.79
N ASP A 108 34.14 -16.01 34.83
CA ASP A 108 33.08 -15.24 35.48
C ASP A 108 31.92 -14.91 34.53
N GLU A 109 32.16 -14.78 33.21
CA GLU A 109 31.14 -14.37 32.24
C GLU A 109 31.14 -15.26 31.00
N LYS A 110 30.09 -16.08 30.87
CA LYS A 110 29.89 -16.95 29.71
C LYS A 110 29.22 -16.25 28.52
N SER A 111 28.42 -15.21 28.78
CA SER A 111 27.74 -14.44 27.75
C SER A 111 27.48 -13.02 28.20
N ARG A 112 27.79 -12.05 27.35
CA ARG A 112 27.55 -10.61 27.57
C ARG A 112 26.30 -10.14 26.82
N VAL A 113 25.52 -9.26 27.43
CA VAL A 113 24.34 -8.64 26.80
C VAL A 113 24.72 -7.31 26.18
N ARG A 114 24.40 -7.09 24.90
CA ARG A 114 24.63 -5.81 24.21
C ARG A 114 23.31 -5.22 23.76
N ILE A 115 23.05 -3.99 24.17
CA ILE A 115 21.85 -3.22 23.82
C ILE A 115 22.10 -2.58 22.45
N VAL A 116 21.11 -2.66 21.57
CA VAL A 116 21.14 -2.12 20.21
C VAL A 116 19.81 -1.45 19.88
N ASN A 117 19.84 -0.55 18.90
CA ASN A 117 18.66 0.04 18.30
C ASN A 117 18.51 -0.50 16.87
N ILE A 118 17.36 -1.08 16.58
CA ILE A 118 16.95 -1.55 15.27
C ILE A 118 16.07 -0.47 14.65
N VAL A 119 16.54 0.10 13.54
CA VAL A 119 15.82 1.14 12.80
C VAL A 119 15.31 0.55 11.49
N TYR A 120 14.00 0.62 11.27
CA TYR A 120 13.32 0.23 10.04
C TYR A 120 12.89 1.49 9.27
N PHE A 121 13.25 1.59 8.00
CA PHE A 121 12.91 2.71 7.14
C PHE A 121 11.65 2.36 6.34
N LEU A 122 10.57 3.12 6.52
CA LEU A 122 9.28 2.86 5.85
C LEU A 122 9.29 3.21 4.36
N GLU A 123 10.23 4.07 3.94
CA GLU A 123 10.38 4.50 2.54
C GLU A 123 10.78 3.37 1.59
N ASP A 124 11.66 2.48 2.04
CA ASP A 124 12.32 1.48 1.21
C ASP A 124 12.40 0.08 1.84
N ASP A 125 11.72 -0.17 2.96
CA ASP A 125 11.73 -1.44 3.70
C ASP A 125 13.14 -1.92 4.08
N SER A 126 14.05 -0.99 4.36
CA SER A 126 15.42 -1.32 4.77
C SER A 126 15.57 -1.30 6.29
N ILE A 127 16.52 -2.10 6.80
CA ILE A 127 16.81 -2.23 8.22
C ILE A 127 18.26 -1.83 8.49
N THR A 128 18.49 -1.15 9.61
CA THR A 128 19.82 -0.85 10.15
C THR A 128 19.85 -1.20 11.63
N VAL A 129 20.98 -1.74 12.10
CA VAL A 129 21.19 -2.00 13.54
C VAL A 129 22.37 -1.17 14.03
N ILE A 130 22.13 -0.38 15.08
CA ILE A 130 23.09 0.55 15.65
C ILE A 130 23.19 0.30 17.14
N GLU A 131 24.39 0.02 17.62
CA GLU A 131 24.69 0.00 19.05
C GLU A 131 25.04 1.42 19.53
N PRO A 132 24.34 1.92 20.56
CA PRO A 132 24.66 3.21 21.15
C PRO A 132 26.07 3.17 21.77
N ARG A 133 26.81 4.27 21.62
CA ARG A 133 28.15 4.41 22.20
C ARG A 133 28.03 4.61 23.72
N VAL A 134 28.68 3.75 24.48
CA VAL A 134 28.76 3.78 25.95
C VAL A 134 30.19 4.07 26.35
N ARG A 135 30.40 5.11 27.19
CA ARG A 135 31.72 5.47 27.71
C ARG A 135 32.28 4.32 28.56
N ASN A 136 33.58 4.09 28.47
CA ASN A 136 34.31 3.05 29.21
C ASN A 136 33.86 1.61 28.94
N SER A 137 33.19 1.34 27.81
CA SER A 137 32.75 -0.01 27.45
C SER A 137 33.89 -0.93 27.01
N GLY A 138 35.00 -0.36 26.49
CA GLY A 138 36.12 -1.13 25.94
C GLY A 138 35.78 -1.92 24.66
N LEU A 139 34.58 -1.75 24.10
CA LEU A 139 34.08 -2.49 22.94
C LEU A 139 33.96 -1.60 21.71
N TRP A 140 34.09 -2.23 20.55
CA TRP A 140 33.81 -1.58 19.28
C TRP A 140 32.31 -1.41 19.14
N GLN A 141 31.87 -0.16 19.17
CA GLN A 141 30.46 0.26 19.15
C GLN A 141 30.15 1.11 17.93
N GLY A 142 28.88 1.12 17.52
CA GLY A 142 28.41 1.89 16.37
C GLY A 142 27.46 1.07 15.51
N ARG A 143 27.58 1.21 14.19
CA ARG A 143 26.68 0.51 13.25
C ARG A 143 27.09 -0.95 13.10
N LEU A 144 26.26 -1.88 13.57
CA LEU A 144 26.50 -3.32 13.44
C LEU A 144 26.08 -3.82 12.06
N VAL A 145 24.94 -3.32 11.57
CA VAL A 145 24.37 -3.72 10.29
C VAL A 145 24.16 -2.47 9.45
N LYS A 146 24.70 -2.47 8.22
CA LYS A 146 24.48 -1.39 7.26
C LYS A 146 23.03 -1.41 6.78
N ARG A 147 22.49 -0.21 6.49
CA ARG A 147 21.19 -0.04 5.86
C ARG A 147 21.06 -0.89 4.60
N GLY A 148 20.07 -1.75 4.57
CA GLY A 148 19.72 -2.58 3.41
C GLY A 148 18.49 -3.44 3.67
N LYS A 149 17.93 -4.02 2.60
CA LYS A 149 16.88 -5.03 2.70
C LYS A 149 17.50 -6.35 3.13
N ILE A 150 17.04 -6.87 4.26
CA ILE A 150 17.60 -8.10 4.84
C ILE A 150 16.61 -9.23 4.55
N PRO A 151 17.04 -10.32 3.88
CA PRO A 151 16.21 -11.50 3.71
C PRO A 151 16.06 -12.22 5.05
N LYS A 152 14.83 -12.67 5.33
CA LYS A 152 14.45 -13.48 6.49
C LYS A 152 14.79 -14.95 6.26
N ASN A 153 14.53 -15.45 5.06
CA ASN A 153 14.70 -16.84 4.64
C ASN A 153 15.56 -16.91 3.37
N ASP A 154 16.10 -18.10 3.08
CA ASP A 154 16.87 -18.38 1.84
C ASP A 154 16.03 -18.20 0.56
N ILE A 155 14.70 -18.16 0.70
CA ILE A 155 13.71 -17.92 -0.37
C ILE A 155 13.75 -16.44 -0.83
N GLY A 156 14.35 -15.54 -0.05
CA GLY A 156 14.49 -14.12 -0.39
C GLY A 156 13.36 -13.22 0.11
N GLU A 157 12.45 -13.74 0.94
CA GLU A 157 11.45 -12.92 1.64
C GLU A 157 12.15 -11.91 2.54
N CYS A 158 11.89 -10.63 2.36
CA CYS A 158 12.48 -9.56 3.16
C CYS A 158 11.68 -9.33 4.44
N TRP A 159 12.36 -8.86 5.48
CA TRP A 159 11.69 -8.40 6.70
C TRP A 159 10.74 -7.24 6.38
N HIS A 160 9.51 -7.32 6.89
CA HIS A 160 8.48 -6.31 6.74
C HIS A 160 8.14 -5.72 8.11
N TRP A 161 7.73 -4.45 8.18
CA TRP A 161 7.41 -3.77 9.44
C TRP A 161 6.38 -4.52 10.32
N LYS A 162 5.44 -5.23 9.69
CA LYS A 162 4.44 -6.09 10.37
C LYS A 162 5.04 -7.25 11.18
N ASP A 163 6.23 -7.69 10.81
CA ASP A 163 6.93 -8.75 11.54
C ASP A 163 7.65 -8.21 12.79
N LEU A 164 7.89 -6.90 12.87
CA LEU A 164 8.52 -6.25 14.01
C LEU A 164 7.47 -5.86 15.05
N ASP A 165 7.60 -6.41 16.25
CA ASP A 165 6.80 -6.05 17.41
C ASP A 165 7.64 -6.21 18.67
N ILE A 166 7.19 -5.65 19.78
CA ILE A 166 7.88 -5.74 21.07
C ILE A 166 7.83 -7.18 21.59
N GLY A 167 8.96 -7.69 22.10
CA GLY A 167 9.07 -9.05 22.64
C GLY A 167 9.28 -10.12 21.58
N LYS A 168 9.44 -9.74 20.30
CA LYS A 168 9.80 -10.68 19.22
C LYS A 168 11.31 -10.80 19.05
N ASP A 169 11.72 -12.00 18.66
CA ASP A 169 13.08 -12.32 18.27
C ASP A 169 13.28 -12.13 16.76
N ILE A 170 14.29 -11.34 16.41
CA ILE A 170 14.62 -11.00 15.02
C ILE A 170 15.99 -11.55 14.70
N CYS A 171 16.06 -12.43 13.71
CA CYS A 171 17.31 -13.02 13.23
C CYS A 171 17.87 -12.18 12.06
N LEU A 172 19.00 -11.51 12.27
CA LEU A 172 19.70 -10.75 11.22
C LEU A 172 21.15 -11.24 11.11
N TYR A 173 21.56 -11.68 9.91
CA TYR A 173 22.92 -12.17 9.62
C TYR A 173 23.45 -13.21 10.64
N GLY A 174 22.58 -14.14 11.07
CA GLY A 174 22.93 -15.20 12.03
C GLY A 174 22.99 -14.77 13.50
N LYS A 175 22.60 -13.53 13.83
CA LYS A 175 22.45 -13.05 15.20
C LYS A 175 20.97 -12.85 15.54
N VAL A 176 20.58 -13.31 16.73
CA VAL A 176 19.21 -13.15 17.24
C VAL A 176 19.16 -11.93 18.14
N PHE A 177 18.29 -10.99 17.80
CA PHE A 177 18.02 -9.77 18.55
C PHE A 177 16.64 -9.87 19.20
N HIS A 178 16.58 -9.72 20.51
CA HIS A 178 15.33 -9.67 21.26
C HIS A 178 14.88 -8.23 21.44
N THR A 179 13.72 -7.87 20.91
CA THR A 179 13.16 -6.52 21.02
C THR A 179 12.53 -6.30 22.40
N VAL A 180 12.87 -5.18 23.05
CA VAL A 180 12.44 -4.86 24.42
C VAL A 180 11.48 -3.69 24.47
N SER A 181 11.75 -2.64 23.71
CA SER A 181 10.87 -1.47 23.65
C SER A 181 10.90 -0.83 22.27
N CYS A 182 9.94 0.06 22.01
CA CYS A 182 9.90 0.86 20.80
C CYS A 182 9.78 2.36 21.16
N ASP A 183 10.13 3.21 20.20
CA ASP A 183 9.92 4.66 20.31
C ASP A 183 8.43 5.02 20.34
N LEU A 184 8.10 6.21 20.85
CA LEU A 184 6.71 6.70 20.93
C LEU A 184 6.09 6.83 19.54
N PHE A 185 6.86 7.30 18.55
CA PHE A 185 6.40 7.35 17.16
C PHE A 185 6.03 5.96 16.65
N THR A 186 6.89 4.97 16.89
CA THR A 186 6.67 3.57 16.49
C THR A 186 5.48 2.96 17.21
N LYS A 187 5.31 3.26 18.50
CA LYS A 187 4.16 2.81 19.28
C LYS A 187 2.85 3.38 18.73
N ASN A 188 2.86 4.65 18.33
CA ASN A 188 1.70 5.29 17.74
C ASN A 188 1.44 4.77 16.33
N ASP A 189 2.45 4.63 15.47
CA ASP A 189 2.26 4.15 14.09
C ASP A 189 1.76 2.69 14.06
N ILE A 190 2.31 1.81 14.92
CA ILE A 190 1.87 0.41 15.06
C ILE A 190 0.54 0.32 15.84
N GLY A 191 0.35 1.16 16.86
CA GLY A 191 -0.87 1.20 17.66
C GLY A 191 -2.07 1.80 16.91
N GLU A 192 -1.81 2.77 16.04
CA GLU A 192 -2.77 3.34 15.10
C GLU A 192 -3.01 2.43 13.90
N CYS A 193 -2.27 1.34 13.70
CA CYS A 193 -2.68 0.28 12.76
C CYS A 193 -3.91 -0.51 13.26
N TRP A 194 -4.41 -0.24 14.47
CA TRP A 194 -5.85 -0.39 14.79
C TRP A 194 -6.61 0.86 14.31
N HIS A 195 -6.43 1.24 13.06
CA HIS A 195 -7.07 2.43 12.51
C HIS A 195 -8.50 2.06 12.14
N TRP A 196 -9.46 2.77 12.70
CA TRP A 196 -10.90 2.73 12.38
C TRP A 196 -11.27 2.82 10.88
N LYS A 197 -10.30 3.00 9.97
CA LYS A 197 -10.53 3.01 8.52
C LYS A 197 -10.81 1.62 7.93
N ASP A 198 -10.53 0.55 8.67
CA ASP A 198 -10.97 -0.80 8.31
C ASP A 198 -12.42 -1.09 8.77
N LEU A 199 -13.07 -0.14 9.45
CA LEU A 199 -14.45 -0.21 9.93
C LEU A 199 -15.42 0.39 8.89
N ASP A 200 -15.41 -0.12 7.66
CA ASP A 200 -16.47 0.21 6.70
C ASP A 200 -17.78 -0.47 7.12
N ILE A 201 -18.91 0.26 7.12
CA ILE A 201 -20.25 -0.29 7.36
C ILE A 201 -20.51 -1.43 6.38
N GLY A 202 -20.77 -2.63 6.90
CA GLY A 202 -21.10 -3.82 6.09
C GLY A 202 -19.93 -4.75 5.78
N LYS A 203 -18.76 -4.59 6.40
CA LYS A 203 -17.68 -5.59 6.38
C LYS A 203 -17.64 -6.43 7.66
N ASP A 204 -17.34 -7.71 7.46
CA ASP A 204 -17.01 -8.66 8.52
C ASP A 204 -15.65 -8.35 9.14
N ILE A 205 -15.60 -8.17 10.45
CA ILE A 205 -14.37 -7.90 11.19
C ILE A 205 -14.08 -9.07 12.12
N CYS A 206 -12.89 -9.65 11.97
CA CYS A 206 -12.40 -10.70 12.85
C CYS A 206 -11.67 -10.09 14.04
N LEU A 207 -12.29 -10.11 15.23
CA LEU A 207 -11.63 -9.77 16.49
C LEU A 207 -11.45 -11.04 17.33
N TYR A 208 -10.21 -11.31 17.75
CA TYR A 208 -9.86 -12.49 18.57
C TYR A 208 -10.39 -13.82 18.01
N GLY A 209 -10.35 -13.98 16.68
CA GLY A 209 -10.80 -15.21 16.00
C GLY A 209 -12.32 -15.39 15.93
N LYS A 210 -13.11 -14.36 16.27
CA LYS A 210 -14.56 -14.33 16.07
C LYS A 210 -14.94 -13.26 15.05
N VAL A 211 -15.84 -13.63 14.14
CA VAL A 211 -16.36 -12.76 13.07
C VAL A 211 -17.50 -11.92 13.65
N PHE A 212 -17.40 -10.61 13.53
CA PHE A 212 -18.44 -9.65 13.91
C PHE A 212 -18.91 -8.88 12.68
N HIS A 213 -20.22 -8.88 12.44
CA HIS A 213 -20.86 -8.07 11.41
C HIS A 213 -21.14 -6.67 11.98
N THR A 214 -20.63 -5.62 11.34
CA THR A 214 -20.94 -4.24 11.73
C THR A 214 -22.30 -3.84 11.15
N VAL A 215 -23.33 -3.83 12.01
CA VAL A 215 -24.73 -3.61 11.59
C VAL A 215 -25.13 -2.13 11.57
N SER A 216 -24.45 -1.26 12.36
CA SER A 216 -24.72 0.17 12.37
C SER A 216 -23.60 1.00 13.01
N CYS A 217 -23.42 2.24 12.54
CA CYS A 217 -22.56 3.25 13.17
C CYS A 217 -23.38 4.37 13.83
N ASP A 218 -22.90 4.85 14.97
CA ASP A 218 -23.48 5.97 15.73
C ASP A 218 -23.42 7.29 14.93
N LEU A 219 -24.33 8.23 15.24
CA LEU A 219 -24.49 9.50 14.51
C LEU A 219 -23.19 10.34 14.41
N PHE A 220 -22.30 10.23 15.40
CA PHE A 220 -21.02 10.96 15.43
C PHE A 220 -20.04 10.52 14.34
N THR A 221 -20.10 9.25 13.92
CA THR A 221 -19.23 8.72 12.86
C THR A 221 -19.78 9.07 11.47
N LYS A 222 -21.10 9.23 11.33
CA LYS A 222 -21.76 9.62 10.07
C LYS A 222 -21.39 11.05 9.63
N GLU A 223 -21.29 11.99 10.57
CA GLU A 223 -20.92 13.38 10.25
C GLU A 223 -19.51 13.51 9.65
N LYS A 224 -18.56 12.66 10.06
CA LYS A 224 -17.20 12.67 9.50
C LYS A 224 -17.12 12.09 8.08
N HIS A 225 -18.02 11.18 7.71
CA HIS A 225 -18.09 10.64 6.35
C HIS A 225 -18.79 11.58 5.35
N GLN A 226 -19.57 12.55 5.84
CA GLN A 226 -20.37 13.44 4.99
C GLN A 226 -19.65 14.73 4.56
N THR A 227 -18.39 14.90 4.96
CA THR A 227 -17.55 16.08 4.61
C THR A 227 -16.50 15.77 3.54
N ILE A 228 -16.78 14.84 2.62
CA ILE A 228 -15.99 14.58 1.41
C ILE A 228 -16.92 14.52 0.20
#